data_AF-A0AAW8ESI7-F1
#
_entry.id   AF-A0AAW8ESI7-F1
#
_cell.length_a   1.000
_cell.length_b   1.000
_cell.length_c   1.000
_cell.angle_alpha   90.00
_cell.angle_beta   90.00
_cell.angle_gamma   90.00
#
_symmetry.space_group_name_H-M   'P 1'
#
loop_
_entity.id
_entity.type
_entity.pdbx_description
1 polymer ?
#
loop_
_entity_poly.entity_id
_entity_poly.type
_entity_poly.pdbx_seq_one_letter_code
_entity_poly.pdbx_strand_id
1 'polypeptide(L)' 'MSSSASKNIESVLVENRVFPPDARASAGARIAGMAAYEA' A
#
# COMPACT_ATOMS: atom_id res chain seq x y z
N MET A 1 3.60 -21.20 -16.31
CA MET A 1 2.97 -19.94 -15.84
C MET A 1 1.52 -19.96 -16.31
N SER A 2 0.61 -20.47 -15.50
CA SER A 2 -0.79 -20.66 -15.92
C SER A 2 -1.52 -19.32 -15.80
N SER A 3 -1.85 -18.70 -16.93
CA SER A 3 -2.76 -17.56 -17.02
C SER A 3 -4.19 -18.12 -17.06
N SER A 4 -4.91 -18.03 -15.93
CA SER A 4 -6.35 -18.23 -15.93
C SER A 4 -7.01 -16.90 -16.29
N ALA A 5 -7.43 -16.73 -17.54
CA ALA A 5 -8.31 -15.64 -17.94
C ALA A 5 -9.75 -15.96 -17.48
N SER A 6 -9.95 -15.95 -16.17
CA SER A 6 -11.27 -16.08 -15.55
C SER A 6 -12.10 -14.84 -15.88
N LYS A 7 -13.34 -15.04 -16.38
CA LYS A 7 -14.30 -13.97 -16.65
C LYS A 7 -15.05 -13.50 -15.38
N ASN A 8 -14.77 -14.12 -14.23
CA ASN A 8 -15.38 -13.80 -12.96
C ASN A 8 -14.51 -12.80 -12.18
N ILE A 9 -15.16 -11.90 -11.43
CA ILE A 9 -14.44 -11.03 -10.50
C ILE A 9 -14.01 -11.87 -9.31
N GLU A 10 -12.70 -11.95 -9.08
CA GLU A 10 -12.09 -12.68 -7.97
C GLU A 10 -11.59 -11.68 -6.92
N SER A 11 -12.00 -11.86 -5.66
CA SER A 11 -11.42 -11.13 -4.53
C SER A 11 -10.28 -11.94 -3.93
N VAL A 12 -9.15 -11.29 -3.67
CA VAL A 12 -8.04 -11.88 -2.92
C VAL A 12 -8.01 -11.21 -1.55
N LEU A 13 -8.17 -12.00 -0.50
CA LEU A 13 -7.95 -11.52 0.86
C LEU A 13 -6.47 -11.22 1.03
N VAL A 14 -6.13 -9.95 1.26
CA VAL A 14 -4.77 -9.52 1.59
C VAL A 14 -4.83 -8.83 2.93
N GLU A 15 -4.50 -9.57 3.99
CA GLU A 15 -4.62 -9.12 5.38
C GLU A 15 -3.71 -7.92 5.70
N ASN A 16 -2.60 -7.75 4.96
CA ASN A 16 -1.58 -6.73 5.22
C ASN A 16 -1.29 -5.84 4.00
N ARG A 17 -2.30 -5.48 3.21
CA ARG A 17 -2.07 -4.57 2.08
C ARG A 17 -1.80 -3.14 2.56
N VAL A 18 -0.53 -2.85 2.81
CA VAL A 18 -0.06 -1.49 3.14
C VAL A 18 0.12 -0.69 1.86
N PHE A 19 -0.48 0.50 1.83
CA PHE A 19 -0.25 1.48 0.79
C PHE A 19 0.61 2.60 1.38
N PRO A 20 1.94 2.59 1.15
CA PRO A 20 2.77 3.68 1.63
C PRO A 20 2.35 4.99 0.96
N PRO A 21 2.55 6.13 1.65
CA PRO A 21 2.32 7.43 1.04
C PRO A 21 3.18 7.57 -0.22
N ASP A 22 2.64 8.27 -1.22
CA ASP A 22 3.42 8.61 -2.41
C ASP A 22 4.54 9.61 -2.07
N ALA A 23 5.43 9.87 -3.04
CA ALA A 23 6.57 10.75 -2.83
C ALA A 23 6.15 12.18 -2.44
N ARG A 24 5.02 12.66 -2.98
CA ARG A 24 4.50 14.00 -2.70
C ARG A 24 3.96 14.09 -1.28
N ALA A 25 3.17 13.11 -0.85
CA ALA A 25 2.63 13.03 0.50
C ALA A 25 3.75 12.91 1.54
N SER A 26 4.79 12.13 1.24
CA SER A 26 5.95 11.96 2.12
C SER A 26 6.75 13.27 2.26
N ALA A 27 6.99 13.99 1.16
CA ALA A 27 7.79 15.23 1.19
C ALA A 27 7.08 16.41 1.85
N GLY A 28 5.75 16.48 1.76
CA GLY A 28 4.94 17.55 2.36
C GLY A 28 4.47 17.25 3.79
N ALA A 29 4.75 16.06 4.33
CA ALA A 29 4.29 15.67 5.64
C ALA A 29 5.03 16.42 6.75
N ARG A 30 4.28 16.88 7.77
CA ARG A 30 4.87 17.45 8.98
C ARG A 30 5.66 16.43 9.79
N ILE A 31 5.26 15.16 9.71
CA ILE A 31 5.90 14.01 10.34
C ILE A 31 6.10 12.97 9.24
N ALA A 32 7.35 12.68 8.88
CA ALA A 32 7.71 11.87 7.72
C ALA A 32 7.44 10.35 7.89
N GLY A 33 6.98 9.93 9.06
CA GLY A 33 6.65 8.54 9.37
C GLY A 33 6.70 8.27 10.87
N MET A 34 6.43 7.03 11.28
CA MET A 34 6.38 6.63 12.69
C MET A 34 7.71 6.86 13.41
N ALA A 35 8.85 6.61 12.76
CA ALA A 35 10.16 6.88 13.35
C ALA A 35 10.36 8.36 13.70
N ALA A 36 9.74 9.28 12.95
CA ALA A 36 9.78 10.73 13.23
C ALA A 36 8.74 11.17 14.27
N TYR A 37 7.74 10.33 14.56
CA TYR A 37 6.74 10.58 15.60
C TYR A 37 7.26 10.20 16.99
N GLU A 38 8.02 9.11 17.08
CA GLU A 38 8.52 8.54 18.35
C GLU A 38 9.82 9.20 18.87
N ALA A 39 10.35 10.19 18.14
CA ALA A 39 11.58 10.92 18.49
C ALA A 39 11.28 12.13 19.40
#